data_AF-A0A8T7DKN2-F1
#
_entry.id   AF-A0A8T7DKN2-F1
#
_cell.length_a   1.000
_cell.length_b   1.000
_cell.length_c   1.000
_cell.angle_alpha   90.00
_cell.angle_beta   90.00
_cell.angle_gamma   90.00
#
_symmetry.space_group_name_H-M   'P 1'
#
loop_
_entity.id
_entity.type
_entity.pdbx_description
1 polymer ?
#
loop_
_entity_poly.entity_id
_entity_poly.type
_entity_poly.pdbx_seq_one_letter_code
_entity_poly.pdbx_strand_id
1 'polypeptide(L)'
;LYLGWVSASVMVFAAFYSGEFPTLGEFFRHLIMTEHMDFLIVYFSVGSMFGVIIFSISIISIPLIKDKQMDALSATVASVRAVIFNPGPMIVWAGFIAVLSMFGMVTLLLGTLVVGPLLGHATWHAFRDLTGTTPESI
;
A
#
# COMPACT_ATOMS: atom_id res chain seq x y z
N LEU A 1 -7.51 -8.60 -7.16
CA LEU A 1 -7.37 -7.30 -6.47
C LEU A 1 -7.32 -6.14 -7.45
N TYR A 2 -6.39 -6.10 -8.39
CA TYR A 2 -6.30 -5.00 -9.39
C TYR A 2 -7.61 -4.72 -10.12
N LEU A 3 -8.23 -5.73 -10.75
CA LEU A 3 -9.51 -5.55 -11.45
C LEU A 3 -10.64 -5.08 -10.51
N GLY A 4 -10.67 -5.61 -9.29
CA GLY A 4 -11.64 -5.18 -8.27
C GLY A 4 -11.44 -3.72 -7.86
N TRP A 5 -10.19 -3.29 -7.71
CA TRP A 5 -9.84 -1.89 -7.43
C TRP A 5 -10.24 -0.96 -8.59
N VAL A 6 -9.96 -1.34 -9.83
CA VAL A 6 -10.36 -0.56 -11.02
C VAL A 6 -11.87 -0.41 -11.09
N SER A 7 -12.62 -1.52 -10.95
CA SER A 7 -14.09 -1.48 -10.94
C SER A 7 -14.63 -0.62 -9.80
N ALA A 8 -14.11 -0.77 -8.58
CA ALA A 8 -14.53 0.02 -7.43
C ALA A 8 -14.22 1.52 -7.63
N SER A 9 -13.05 1.85 -8.19
CA SER A 9 -12.67 3.23 -8.50
C SER A 9 -13.64 3.87 -9.49
N VAL A 10 -13.99 3.15 -10.55
CA VAL A 10 -14.97 3.61 -11.55
C VAL A 10 -16.34 3.80 -10.93
N MET A 11 -16.78 2.88 -10.06
CA MET A 11 -18.06 2.98 -9.36
C MET A 11 -18.11 4.19 -8.41
N VAL A 12 -17.07 4.42 -7.61
CA VAL A 12 -16.99 5.60 -6.74
C VAL A 12 -16.97 6.87 -7.61
N PHE A 13 -16.16 6.90 -8.66
CA PHE A 13 -16.12 8.06 -9.54
C PHE A 13 -17.48 8.35 -10.18
N ALA A 14 -18.15 7.33 -10.75
CA ALA A 14 -19.47 7.46 -11.36
C ALA A 14 -20.58 7.86 -10.37
N ALA A 15 -20.47 7.45 -9.10
CA ALA A 15 -21.44 7.82 -8.08
C ALA A 15 -21.41 9.31 -7.71
N PHE A 16 -20.23 9.95 -7.80
CA PHE A 16 -20.03 11.35 -7.43
C PHE A 16 -19.95 12.28 -8.65
N TYR A 17 -19.53 11.78 -9.81
CA TYR A 17 -19.40 12.52 -11.06
C TYR A 17 -20.32 11.89 -12.11
N SER A 18 -21.59 12.32 -12.12
CA SER A 18 -22.62 11.89 -13.08
C SER A 18 -22.83 12.87 -14.25
N GLY A 19 -22.08 13.97 -14.29
CA GLY A 19 -22.18 15.05 -15.28
C GLY A 19 -20.90 15.25 -16.11
N GLU A 20 -20.55 16.50 -16.43
CA GLU A 20 -19.34 16.84 -17.18
C GLU A 20 -18.08 16.38 -16.43
N PHE A 21 -17.18 15.71 -17.15
CA PHE A 21 -15.89 15.33 -16.57
C PHE A 21 -15.10 16.60 -16.25
N PRO A 22 -14.67 16.81 -14.99
CA PRO A 22 -13.86 17.95 -14.66
C PRO A 22 -12.58 17.92 -15.50
N THR A 23 -12.18 19.07 -16.02
CA THR A 23 -10.85 19.19 -16.63
C THR A 23 -9.79 18.88 -15.57
N LEU A 24 -8.57 18.51 -15.99
CA LEU A 24 -7.45 18.26 -15.06
C LEU A 24 -7.29 19.40 -14.03
N GLY A 25 -7.38 20.66 -14.47
CA GLY A 25 -7.27 21.82 -13.59
C GLY A 25 -8.40 21.91 -12.57
N GLU A 26 -9.63 21.61 -12.97
CA GLU A 26 -10.77 21.59 -12.05
C GLU A 26 -10.70 20.41 -11.09
N PHE A 27 -10.25 19.23 -11.52
CA PHE A 27 -10.03 18.10 -10.63
C PHE A 27 -9.06 18.44 -9.51
N PHE A 28 -7.90 19.04 -9.83
CA PHE A 28 -6.95 19.51 -8.81
C PHE A 28 -7.53 20.59 -7.90
N ARG A 29 -8.34 21.50 -8.45
CA ARG A 29 -9.03 22.51 -7.65
C ARG A 29 -10.01 21.87 -6.67
N HIS A 30 -10.80 20.88 -7.09
CA HIS A 30 -11.71 20.15 -6.20
C HIS A 30 -10.96 19.36 -5.11
N LEU A 31 -9.79 18.78 -5.43
CA LEU A 31 -8.93 18.10 -4.45
C LEU A 31 -8.38 19.06 -3.38
N ILE A 32 -8.00 20.29 -3.77
CA ILE A 32 -7.35 21.27 -2.87
C ILE A 32 -8.38 22.12 -2.11
N MET A 33 -9.46 22.53 -2.78
CA MET A 33 -10.51 23.39 -2.21
C MET A 33 -11.53 22.62 -1.37
N THR A 34 -11.41 21.28 -1.32
CA THR A 34 -12.24 20.41 -0.49
C THR A 34 -13.75 20.51 -0.78
N GLU A 35 -14.12 21.00 -1.97
CA GLU A 35 -15.53 21.21 -2.39
C GLU A 35 -16.30 19.87 -2.50
N HIS A 36 -15.59 18.74 -2.55
CA HIS A 36 -16.15 17.39 -2.56
C HIS A 36 -15.50 16.46 -1.51
N MET A 37 -15.58 16.83 -0.23
CA MET A 37 -15.09 15.99 0.88
C MET A 37 -15.66 14.57 0.88
N ASP A 38 -16.94 14.41 0.54
CA ASP A 38 -17.60 13.10 0.56
C ASP A 38 -16.96 12.12 -0.43
N PHE A 39 -16.63 12.61 -1.64
CA PHE A 39 -15.90 11.82 -2.64
C PHE A 39 -14.53 11.41 -2.11
N LEU A 40 -13.77 12.34 -1.52
CA LEU A 40 -12.44 12.05 -0.97
C LEU A 40 -12.49 11.00 0.14
N ILE A 41 -13.43 11.13 1.08
CA ILE A 41 -13.58 10.20 2.20
C ILE A 41 -13.92 8.80 1.67
N VAL A 42 -14.90 8.69 0.77
CA VAL A 42 -15.29 7.39 0.20
C VAL A 42 -14.16 6.80 -0.63
N TYR A 43 -13.55 7.59 -1.51
CA TYR A 43 -12.46 7.13 -2.37
C TYR A 43 -11.24 6.67 -1.57
N PHE A 44 -10.85 7.44 -0.55
CA PHE A 44 -9.74 7.08 0.34
C PHE A 44 -10.08 5.86 1.22
N SER A 45 -11.33 5.73 1.69
CA SER A 45 -11.76 4.58 2.49
C SER A 45 -11.73 3.28 1.67
N VAL A 46 -12.27 3.31 0.45
CA VAL A 46 -12.21 2.16 -0.46
C VAL A 46 -10.77 1.84 -0.84
N GLY A 47 -9.97 2.85 -1.18
CA GLY A 47 -8.53 2.68 -1.47
C GLY A 47 -7.76 2.07 -0.31
N SER A 48 -8.01 2.55 0.91
CA SER A 48 -7.39 2.02 2.13
C SER A 48 -7.77 0.57 2.37
N MET A 49 -9.02 0.18 2.13
CA MET A 49 -9.46 -1.22 2.22
C MET A 49 -8.65 -2.13 1.29
N PHE A 50 -8.53 -1.76 0.00
CA PHE A 50 -7.69 -2.51 -0.95
C PHE A 50 -6.21 -2.48 -0.56
N GLY A 51 -5.72 -1.34 -0.05
CA GLY A 51 -4.37 -1.15 0.46
C GLY A 51 -4.03 -2.09 1.61
N VAL A 52 -4.92 -2.22 2.59
CA VAL A 52 -4.76 -3.15 3.72
C VAL A 52 -4.71 -4.59 3.24
N ILE A 53 -5.59 -4.97 2.31
CA ILE A 53 -5.62 -6.34 1.79
C ILE A 53 -4.30 -6.65 1.06
N ILE A 54 -3.86 -5.78 0.16
CA ILE A 54 -2.64 -6.03 -0.62
C ILE A 54 -1.39 -6.00 0.24
N PHE A 55 -1.31 -5.08 1.20
CA PHE A 55 -0.22 -5.02 2.17
C PHE A 55 -0.15 -6.33 2.99
N SER A 56 -1.28 -6.79 3.50
CA SER A 56 -1.35 -7.99 4.36
C SER A 56 -0.88 -9.26 3.65
N ILE A 57 -1.15 -9.41 2.35
CA ILE A 57 -0.75 -10.60 1.60
C ILE A 57 0.68 -10.53 1.05
N SER A 58 1.33 -9.35 1.01
CA SER A 58 2.58 -9.16 0.26
C SER A 58 3.79 -8.82 1.11
N ILE A 59 3.63 -8.15 2.25
CA ILE A 59 4.72 -7.47 2.97
C ILE A 59 5.95 -8.35 3.25
N ILE A 60 5.75 -9.61 3.61
CA ILE A 60 6.85 -10.56 3.86
C ILE A 60 6.82 -11.79 2.94
N SER A 61 5.92 -11.83 1.95
CA SER A 61 5.73 -13.02 1.12
C SER A 61 6.93 -13.29 0.21
N ILE A 62 7.49 -12.26 -0.44
CA ILE A 62 8.67 -12.40 -1.31
C ILE A 62 9.89 -12.95 -0.57
N PRO A 63 10.33 -12.36 0.57
CA PRO A 63 11.48 -12.89 1.29
C PRO A 63 11.22 -14.29 1.87
N LEU A 64 9.98 -14.63 2.27
CA LEU A 64 9.66 -16.00 2.68
C LEU A 64 9.80 -17.01 1.54
N ILE A 65 9.34 -16.67 0.33
CA ILE A 65 9.50 -17.53 -0.85
C ILE A 65 10.98 -17.68 -1.20
N LYS A 66 11.74 -16.58 -1.16
CA LYS A 66 13.16 -16.58 -1.55
C LYS A 66 14.06 -17.27 -0.52
N ASP A 67 13.96 -16.89 0.75
CA ASP A 67 14.93 -17.28 1.78
C ASP A 67 14.52 -18.56 2.50
N LYS A 68 13.21 -18.83 2.61
CA LYS A 68 12.68 -20.05 3.26
C LYS A 68 12.13 -21.08 2.28
N GLN A 69 12.27 -20.85 0.97
CA GLN A 69 11.75 -21.72 -0.10
C GLN A 69 10.29 -22.13 0.10
N MET A 70 9.49 -21.24 0.71
CA MET A 70 8.08 -21.49 0.96
C MET A 70 7.27 -21.34 -0.32
N ASP A 71 6.20 -22.13 -0.47
CA ASP A 71 5.23 -21.92 -1.53
C ASP A 71 4.49 -20.59 -1.34
N ALA A 72 4.04 -20.01 -2.45
CA ALA A 72 3.43 -18.68 -2.44
C ALA A 72 2.16 -18.60 -1.59
N LEU A 73 1.40 -19.71 -1.47
CA LEU A 73 0.19 -19.75 -0.66
C LEU A 73 0.54 -19.73 0.83
N SER A 74 1.46 -20.58 1.28
CA SER A 74 1.94 -20.58 2.67
C SER A 74 2.61 -19.26 3.05
N ALA A 75 3.39 -18.66 2.16
CA ALA A 75 4.01 -17.35 2.38
C ALA A 75 2.96 -16.25 2.56
N THR A 76 1.89 -16.27 1.76
CA THR A 76 0.77 -15.34 1.89
C THR A 76 0.05 -15.49 3.23
N VAL A 77 -0.23 -16.72 3.66
CA VAL A 77 -0.87 -16.99 4.95
C VAL A 77 0.02 -16.52 6.11
N ALA A 78 1.33 -16.76 6.03
CA ALA A 78 2.29 -16.28 7.01
C ALA A 78 2.34 -14.74 7.06
N SER A 79 2.28 -14.07 5.90
CA SER A 79 2.21 -12.61 5.81
C SER A 79 0.96 -12.05 6.49
N VAL A 80 -0.21 -12.64 6.21
CA VAL A 80 -1.46 -12.23 6.87
C VAL A 80 -1.38 -12.44 8.39
N ARG A 81 -0.83 -13.58 8.83
CA ARG A 81 -0.60 -13.82 10.26
C ARG A 81 0.32 -12.78 10.88
N ALA A 82 1.41 -12.40 10.21
CA ALA A 82 2.32 -11.38 10.71
C ALA A 82 1.62 -10.04 10.96
N VAL A 83 0.70 -9.65 10.05
CA VAL A 83 -0.13 -8.44 10.22
C VAL A 83 -1.10 -8.55 11.38
N ILE A 84 -1.80 -9.68 11.51
CA ILE A 84 -2.80 -9.89 12.57
C ILE A 84 -2.14 -9.96 13.96
N PHE A 85 -0.99 -10.63 14.09
CA PHE A 85 -0.32 -10.80 15.37
C PHE A 85 0.55 -9.61 15.78
N ASN A 86 0.91 -8.72 14.85
CA ASN A 86 1.73 -7.53 15.12
C ASN A 86 1.10 -6.25 14.54
N PRO A 87 -0.15 -5.90 14.89
CA PRO A 87 -0.86 -4.81 14.22
C PRO A 87 -0.18 -3.45 14.43
N GLY A 88 0.38 -3.18 15.61
CA GLY A 88 1.05 -1.90 15.91
C GLY A 88 2.22 -1.61 14.96
N PRO A 89 3.28 -2.44 14.95
CA PRO A 89 4.40 -2.28 14.02
C PRO A 89 3.96 -2.25 12.54
N MET A 90 2.96 -3.05 12.18
CA MET A 90 2.49 -3.18 10.80
C MET A 90 1.72 -1.94 10.32
N ILE A 91 0.93 -1.31 11.19
CA ILE A 91 0.26 -0.04 10.91
C ILE A 91 1.28 1.08 10.72
N VAL A 92 2.28 1.16 11.62
CA VAL A 92 3.36 2.15 11.52
C VAL A 92 4.12 1.97 10.19
N TRP A 93 4.46 0.72 9.85
CA TRP A 93 5.18 0.41 8.62
C TRP A 93 4.36 0.72 7.36
N ALA A 94 3.08 0.35 7.35
CA ALA A 94 2.16 0.71 6.27
C ALA A 94 2.05 2.24 6.11
N GLY A 95 2.02 2.98 7.23
CA GLY A 95 2.04 4.44 7.25
C GLY A 95 3.30 5.02 6.60
N PHE A 96 4.48 4.51 6.94
CA PHE A 96 5.74 4.93 6.30
C PHE A 96 5.74 4.69 4.79
N ILE A 97 5.30 3.51 4.35
CA ILE A 97 5.20 3.19 2.93
C ILE A 97 4.24 4.17 2.24
N ALA A 98 3.08 4.45 2.83
CA ALA A 98 2.10 5.36 2.27
C ALA A 98 2.66 6.79 2.13
N VAL A 99 3.29 7.32 3.18
CA VAL A 99 3.88 8.67 3.19
C VAL A 99 5.01 8.78 2.17
N LEU A 100 5.91 7.81 2.13
CA LEU A 100 7.04 7.81 1.20
C LEU A 100 6.57 7.63 -0.26
N SER A 101 5.51 6.85 -0.48
CA SER A 101 4.90 6.70 -1.80
C SER A 101 4.26 8.01 -2.27
N MET A 102 3.53 8.71 -1.38
CA MET A 102 2.98 10.03 -1.67
C MET A 102 4.09 11.05 -1.99
N PHE A 103 5.19 11.04 -1.25
CA PHE A 103 6.35 11.87 -1.53
C PHE A 103 6.95 11.58 -2.91
N GLY A 104 7.07 10.29 -3.27
CA GLY A 104 7.49 9.87 -4.61
C GLY A 104 6.58 10.40 -5.71
N MET A 105 5.25 10.37 -5.51
CA MET A 105 4.28 10.90 -6.48
C MET A 105 4.39 12.42 -6.63
N VAL A 106 4.52 13.17 -5.52
CA VAL A 106 4.65 14.64 -5.54
C VAL A 106 5.92 15.09 -6.27
N THR A 107 6.98 14.28 -6.22
CA THR A 107 8.26 14.55 -6.90
C THR A 107 8.31 14.02 -8.35
N LEU A 108 7.15 13.82 -8.99
CA LEU A 108 7.03 13.26 -10.35
C LEU A 108 7.74 11.91 -10.51
N LEU A 109 7.63 11.04 -9.49
CA LEU A 109 8.23 9.71 -9.41
C LEU A 109 9.76 9.69 -9.28
N LEU A 110 10.45 10.84 -9.32
CA LEU A 110 11.90 10.90 -9.13
C LEU A 110 12.32 10.55 -7.69
N GLY A 111 11.53 10.96 -6.70
CA GLY A 111 11.77 10.59 -5.30
C GLY A 111 11.74 9.07 -5.07
N THR A 112 11.01 8.32 -5.90
CA THR A 112 10.93 6.86 -5.84
C THR A 112 12.28 6.19 -6.12
N LEU A 113 13.19 6.84 -6.84
CA LEU A 113 14.55 6.32 -7.09
C LEU A 113 15.35 6.17 -5.79
N VAL A 114 15.10 7.03 -4.80
CA VAL A 114 15.75 7.00 -3.49
C VAL A 114 14.90 6.21 -2.49
N VAL A 115 13.59 6.44 -2.51
CA VAL A 115 12.64 5.77 -1.62
C VAL A 115 12.60 4.26 -1.86
N GLY A 116 12.68 3.80 -3.10
CA GLY A 116 12.64 2.37 -3.45
C GLY A 116 13.74 1.57 -2.75
N PRO A 117 15.04 1.91 -2.92
CA PRO A 117 16.13 1.26 -2.20
C PRO A 117 15.99 1.36 -0.68
N LEU A 118 15.58 2.51 -0.16
CA LEU A 118 15.41 2.74 1.29
C LEU A 118 14.32 1.81 1.88
N LEU A 119 13.16 1.76 1.23
CA LEU A 119 12.05 0.88 1.63
C LEU A 119 12.42 -0.59 1.49
N GLY A 120 13.17 -0.96 0.45
CA GLY A 120 13.65 -2.33 0.27
C GLY A 120 14.56 -2.76 1.42
N HIS A 121 15.54 -1.93 1.78
CA HIS A 121 16.45 -2.22 2.90
C HIS A 121 15.72 -2.29 4.24
N ALA A 122 14.80 -1.36 4.51
CA ALA A 122 14.05 -1.35 5.76
C ALA A 122 13.02 -2.50 5.85
N THR A 123 12.37 -2.87 4.74
CA THR A 123 11.50 -4.06 4.69
C THR A 123 12.28 -5.34 4.95
N TRP A 124 13.53 -5.42 4.46
CA TRP A 124 14.43 -6.53 4.78
C TRP A 124 14.70 -6.65 6.28
N HIS A 125 15.00 -5.54 6.97
CA HIS A 125 15.18 -5.55 8.42
C HIS A 125 13.90 -5.95 9.16
N ALA A 126 12.74 -5.39 8.78
CA ALA A 126 11.45 -5.76 9.35
C ALA A 126 11.14 -7.27 9.17
N PHE A 127 11.45 -7.82 8.00
CA PHE A 127 11.32 -9.26 7.74
C PHE A 127 12.21 -10.10 8.67
N ARG A 128 13.46 -9.70 8.89
CA ARG A 128 14.38 -10.42 9.76
C ARG A 128 13.91 -10.45 11.20
N ASP A 129 13.45 -9.31 11.70
CA ASP A 129 12.91 -9.17 13.06
C ASP A 129 11.65 -10.02 13.26
N LEU A 130 10.76 -10.06 12.26
CA LEU A 130 9.53 -10.86 12.31
C LEU A 130 9.77 -12.38 12.23
N THR A 131 10.86 -12.81 11.59
CA THR A 131 11.15 -14.23 11.34
C THR A 131 12.26 -14.82 12.19
N GLY A 132 12.90 -14.01 13.04
CA GLY A 132 13.97 -14.44 13.94
C GLY A 132 15.25 -14.88 13.24
N THR A 133 15.51 -14.39 12.03
CA THR A 133 16.73 -14.76 11.28
C THR A 133 17.95 -13.98 11.79
N THR A 134 18.55 -14.46 12.88
CA THR A 134 19.92 -14.09 13.27
C THR A 134 20.93 -14.77 12.31
N PRO A 135 22.04 -14.12 11.93
CA PRO A 135 23.08 -14.71 11.06
C PRO A 135 23.84 -15.93 11.64
N GLU A 136 23.42 -16.51 12.77
CA GLU A 136 24.20 -17.53 13.49
C GLU A 136 23.72 -18.97 13.33
N SER A 137 22.58 -19.24 12.68
CA SER A 137 22.23 -20.63 12.33
C SER A 137 22.64 -20.91 10.88
N ILE A 138 23.92 -21.21 10.71
CA ILE A 138 24.51 -21.87 9.53
C ILE A 138 23.78 -23.19 9.26
#